data_AF-A0A6G6K2B2-F1
#
_entry.id   AF-A0A6G6K2B2-F1
#
_cell.length_a   1.000
_cell.length_b   1.000
_cell.length_c   1.000
_cell.angle_alpha   90.00
_cell.angle_beta   90.00
_cell.angle_gamma   90.00
#
_symmetry.space_group_name_H-M   'P 1'
#
loop_
_entity.id
_entity.type
_entity.pdbx_description
1 polymer ?
#
loop_
_entity_poly.entity_id
_entity_poly.type
_entity_poly.pdbx_seq_one_letter_code
_entity_poly.pdbx_strand_id
1 'polypeptide(L)'
;MSGPTSIRDEAQRGQGGVPRVLGPKVKAGISLLIVAHFAAMLLMVGTTEGGRYTAPPLLQKAAEPVMPYVRFLGVNSGYRFFAPDPGPASLIWARVERAQGGAVWVEYPSRERQTWTLAYQRELYPAMLLGAQVAPGDMVMAPGRPRVSEVGLTYAMAFARRLARLHGTAANPVTRVELYSVSHAIRMPQQVRSGWDAEDLRLYFPASVGTYSAEGVPLGAAASIGHDRRGILELAERMLRDVGASGAPLQQQSPDMPGTLRRLLREYPELTAAGDGRPLQERIGSAVMSRDVNP
;
A
#
# COMPACT_ATOMS: atom_id res chain seq x y z
N MET A 1 -24.43 -69.93 -8.20
CA MET A 1 -23.19 -70.32 -7.50
C MET A 1 -22.03 -69.92 -8.39
N SER A 2 -21.52 -68.71 -8.19
CA SER A 2 -20.43 -68.12 -8.98
C SER A 2 -19.15 -68.25 -8.17
N GLY A 3 -18.15 -68.93 -8.73
CA GLY A 3 -16.88 -69.21 -8.05
C GLY A 3 -16.04 -67.94 -7.86
N PRO A 4 -15.20 -67.88 -6.81
CA PRO A 4 -14.31 -66.75 -6.57
C PRO A 4 -13.24 -66.67 -7.66
N THR A 5 -13.27 -65.61 -8.45
CA THR A 5 -12.22 -65.23 -9.38
C THR A 5 -10.95 -64.93 -8.59
N SER A 6 -9.91 -65.71 -8.86
CA SER A 6 -8.60 -65.66 -8.23
C SER A 6 -7.92 -64.30 -8.44
N ILE A 7 -7.61 -63.60 -7.35
CA ILE A 7 -6.84 -62.34 -7.32
C ILE A 7 -5.42 -62.48 -7.92
N ARG A 8 -4.95 -63.71 -8.20
CA ARG A 8 -3.61 -63.94 -8.75
C ARG A 8 -3.44 -63.55 -10.23
N ASP A 9 -4.51 -63.34 -10.99
CA ASP A 9 -4.39 -63.06 -12.43
C ASP A 9 -4.23 -61.57 -12.79
N GLU A 10 -4.41 -60.63 -11.86
CA GLU A 10 -4.19 -59.19 -12.13
C GLU A 10 -2.74 -58.74 -11.92
N ALA A 11 -1.90 -59.52 -11.24
CA ALA A 11 -0.52 -59.13 -10.95
C ALA A 11 0.44 -59.23 -12.15
N GLN A 12 0.05 -59.86 -13.26
CA GLN A 12 0.93 -60.07 -14.43
C GLN A 12 0.73 -59.09 -15.60
N ARG A 13 -0.24 -58.16 -15.53
CA ARG A 13 -0.44 -57.13 -16.58
C ARG A 13 0.39 -55.85 -16.38
N GLY A 14 1.30 -55.85 -15.41
CA GLY A 14 2.26 -54.78 -15.14
C GLY A 14 3.67 -55.09 -15.63
N GLN A 15 3.86 -55.78 -16.76
CA GLN A 15 5.17 -55.75 -17.44
C GLN A 15 5.38 -54.35 -18.03
N GLY A 16 5.69 -53.40 -17.15
CA GLY A 16 6.10 -52.05 -17.49
C GLY A 16 7.32 -52.15 -18.39
N GLY A 17 7.12 -51.86 -19.68
CA GLY A 17 8.20 -51.79 -20.64
C GLY A 17 9.31 -50.93 -20.07
N VAL A 18 10.52 -51.49 -20.00
CA VAL A 18 11.70 -50.80 -19.49
C VAL A 18 11.78 -49.44 -20.18
N PRO A 19 11.75 -48.31 -19.45
CA PRO A 19 11.71 -46.99 -20.05
C PRO A 19 12.89 -46.87 -21.00
N ARG A 20 12.61 -46.62 -22.29
CA ARG A 20 13.65 -46.46 -23.31
C ARG A 20 14.60 -45.37 -22.84
N VAL A 21 15.83 -45.76 -22.53
CA VAL A 21 16.86 -44.84 -22.07
C VAL A 21 17.17 -43.89 -23.24
N LEU A 22 16.90 -42.60 -23.05
CA LEU A 22 17.24 -41.56 -24.01
C LEU A 22 18.73 -41.64 -24.36
N GLY A 23 19.05 -41.67 -25.66
CA GLY A 23 20.43 -41.67 -26.12
C GLY A 23 21.20 -40.42 -25.64
N PRO A 24 22.53 -40.50 -25.50
CA PRO A 24 23.34 -39.43 -24.91
C PRO A 24 23.21 -38.08 -25.63
N LYS A 25 23.05 -38.10 -26.97
CA LYS A 25 22.83 -36.89 -27.78
C LYS A 25 21.51 -36.19 -27.44
N VAL A 26 20.45 -36.96 -27.22
CA VAL A 26 19.13 -36.42 -26.85
C VAL A 26 19.18 -35.84 -25.43
N LYS A 27 19.85 -36.52 -24.49
CA LYS A 27 20.08 -35.99 -23.14
C LYS A 27 20.86 -34.67 -23.17
N ALA A 28 21.92 -34.59 -23.98
CA ALA A 28 22.70 -33.36 -24.14
C ALA A 28 21.85 -32.22 -24.72
N GLY A 29 21.04 -32.50 -25.75
CA GLY A 29 20.11 -31.53 -26.33
C GLY A 29 19.09 -31.00 -25.32
N ILE A 30 18.45 -31.90 -24.55
CA ILE A 30 17.51 -31.51 -23.49
C ILE A 30 18.23 -30.66 -22.42
N SER A 31 19.43 -31.07 -22.01
CA SER A 31 20.19 -30.33 -20.99
C SER A 31 20.55 -28.92 -21.46
N LEU A 32 20.95 -28.76 -22.72
CA LEU A 32 21.23 -27.45 -23.32
C LEU A 32 19.98 -26.57 -23.35
N LEU A 33 18.82 -27.13 -23.71
CA LEU A 33 17.55 -26.41 -23.71
C LEU A 33 17.14 -25.96 -22.30
N ILE A 34 17.36 -26.79 -21.29
CA ILE A 34 17.12 -26.44 -19.89
C ILE A 34 18.02 -25.27 -19.47
N VAL A 35 19.33 -25.35 -19.74
CA VAL A 35 20.26 -24.26 -19.43
C VAL A 35 19.87 -22.97 -20.16
N ALA A 36 19.51 -23.04 -21.44
CA ALA A 36 19.06 -21.89 -22.20
C ALA A 36 17.77 -21.27 -21.63
N HIS A 37 16.81 -22.09 -21.18
CA HIS A 37 15.60 -21.62 -20.51
C HIS A 37 15.93 -20.85 -19.22
N PHE A 38 16.75 -21.42 -18.34
CA PHE A 38 17.13 -20.76 -17.08
C PHE A 38 17.94 -19.48 -17.32
N ALA A 39 18.84 -19.48 -18.31
CA ALA A 39 19.57 -18.27 -18.70
C ALA A 39 18.60 -17.17 -19.20
N ALA A 40 17.60 -17.53 -20.00
CA ALA A 40 16.57 -16.60 -20.43
C ALA A 40 15.75 -16.08 -19.23
N MET A 41 15.37 -16.93 -18.28
CA MET A 41 14.64 -16.50 -17.07
C MET A 41 15.48 -15.56 -16.20
N LEU A 42 16.78 -15.84 -16.04
CA LEU A 42 17.69 -14.98 -15.29
C LEU A 42 17.83 -13.59 -15.94
N LEU A 43 17.96 -13.55 -17.27
CA LEU A 43 17.95 -12.29 -18.03
C LEU A 43 16.65 -11.53 -17.80
N MET A 44 15.49 -12.21 -17.89
CA MET A 44 14.19 -11.57 -17.69
C MET A 44 14.01 -11.00 -16.27
N VAL A 45 14.49 -11.69 -15.24
CA VAL A 45 14.49 -11.16 -13.87
C VAL A 45 15.35 -9.90 -13.79
N GLY A 46 16.54 -9.93 -14.37
CA GLY A 46 17.46 -8.78 -14.42
C GLY A 46 16.97 -7.60 -15.27
N THR A 47 16.06 -7.83 -16.21
CA THR A 47 15.46 -6.79 -17.06
C THR A 47 14.13 -6.25 -16.52
N THR A 48 13.74 -6.63 -15.30
CA THR A 48 12.47 -6.15 -14.74
C THR A 48 12.57 -4.65 -14.49
N GLU A 49 11.73 -3.88 -15.18
CA GLU A 49 11.57 -2.45 -14.95
C GLU A 49 10.39 -2.20 -13.98
N GLY A 50 10.65 -1.40 -12.96
CA GLY A 50 9.68 -0.85 -12.03
C GLY A 50 9.36 0.61 -12.37
N GLY A 51 8.24 1.13 -11.88
CA GLY A 51 7.84 2.53 -12.15
C GLY A 51 8.89 3.55 -11.72
N ARG A 52 9.76 3.19 -10.77
CA ARG A 52 10.89 4.02 -10.30
C ARG A 52 12.28 3.44 -10.60
N TYR A 53 12.38 2.23 -11.14
CA TYR A 53 13.64 1.52 -11.33
C TYR A 53 13.74 1.01 -12.77
N THR A 54 14.63 1.59 -13.55
CA THR A 54 14.91 1.11 -14.92
C THR A 54 15.90 -0.05 -14.86
N ALA A 55 15.73 -1.02 -15.76
CA ALA A 55 16.66 -2.13 -15.86
C ALA A 55 18.02 -1.64 -16.39
N PRO A 56 19.14 -2.21 -15.93
CA PRO A 56 20.46 -1.87 -16.47
C PRO A 56 20.50 -2.03 -18.01
N PRO A 57 20.95 -1.04 -18.79
CA PRO A 57 20.90 -1.09 -20.26
C PRO A 57 21.60 -2.30 -20.87
N LEU A 58 22.66 -2.78 -20.22
CA LEU A 58 23.40 -3.96 -20.65
C LEU A 58 22.54 -5.24 -20.56
N LEU A 59 21.74 -5.37 -19.50
CA LEU A 59 20.84 -6.51 -19.33
C LEU A 59 19.69 -6.46 -20.33
N GLN A 60 19.15 -5.26 -20.60
CA GLN A 60 18.13 -5.06 -21.64
C GLN A 60 18.64 -5.55 -23.00
N LYS A 61 19.83 -5.09 -23.40
CA LYS A 61 20.46 -5.50 -24.66
C LYS A 61 20.75 -7.00 -24.72
N ALA A 62 21.20 -7.59 -23.61
CA ALA A 62 21.46 -9.03 -23.52
C ALA A 62 20.18 -9.88 -23.62
N ALA A 63 19.02 -9.32 -23.27
CA ALA A 63 17.74 -10.02 -23.31
C ALA A 63 17.04 -9.97 -24.69
N GLU A 64 17.40 -9.02 -25.57
CA GLU A 64 16.80 -8.89 -26.91
C GLU A 64 16.70 -10.21 -27.68
N PRO A 65 17.76 -11.06 -27.75
CA PRO A 65 17.71 -12.29 -28.54
C PRO A 65 16.73 -13.34 -27.98
N VAL A 66 16.47 -13.33 -26.66
CA VAL A 66 15.58 -14.30 -26.01
C VAL A 66 14.12 -13.85 -25.97
N MET A 67 13.83 -12.60 -26.34
CA MET A 67 12.47 -12.03 -26.30
C MET A 67 11.41 -12.82 -27.10
N PRO A 68 11.68 -13.31 -28.33
CA PRO A 68 10.70 -14.11 -29.06
C PRO A 68 10.29 -15.38 -28.29
N TYR A 69 11.26 -16.06 -27.68
CA TYR A 69 11.03 -17.26 -26.88
C TYR A 69 10.23 -16.95 -25.60
N VAL A 70 10.61 -15.89 -24.89
CA VAL A 70 9.92 -15.43 -23.68
C VAL A 70 8.46 -15.03 -23.99
N ARG A 71 8.23 -14.33 -25.10
CA ARG A 71 6.88 -13.95 -25.56
C ARG A 71 6.05 -15.17 -25.95
N PHE A 72 6.66 -16.14 -26.65
CA PHE A 72 6.01 -17.39 -27.01
C PHE A 72 5.53 -18.17 -25.78
N LEU A 73 6.34 -18.22 -24.72
CA LEU A 73 5.97 -18.88 -23.46
C LEU A 73 5.00 -18.07 -22.59
N GLY A 74 4.73 -16.80 -22.91
CA GLY A 74 3.91 -15.92 -22.08
C GLY A 74 4.53 -15.58 -20.72
N VAL A 75 5.85 -15.72 -20.57
CA VAL A 75 6.58 -15.49 -19.29
C VAL A 75 7.24 -14.11 -19.22
N ASN A 76 6.90 -13.21 -20.14
CA ASN A 76 7.34 -11.80 -20.14
C ASN A 76 6.84 -10.97 -18.95
N SER A 77 5.91 -11.52 -18.15
CA SER A 77 5.24 -10.82 -17.04
C SER A 77 5.43 -11.51 -15.68
N GLY A 78 6.14 -12.64 -15.62
CA GLY A 78 6.11 -13.55 -14.46
C GLY A 78 6.54 -12.91 -13.14
N TYR A 79 7.60 -12.10 -13.13
CA TYR A 79 8.04 -11.44 -11.89
C TYR A 79 7.06 -10.36 -11.41
N ARG A 80 6.44 -9.58 -12.32
CA ARG A 80 5.39 -8.61 -11.96
C ARG A 80 4.09 -9.27 -11.50
N PHE A 81 3.87 -10.54 -11.86
CA PHE A 81 2.69 -11.29 -11.41
C PHE A 81 2.80 -11.71 -9.93
N PHE A 82 4.01 -12.04 -9.46
CA PHE A 82 4.25 -12.50 -8.07
C PHE A 82 4.84 -11.43 -7.14
N ALA A 83 5.52 -10.43 -7.70
CA ALA A 83 6.07 -9.28 -7.00
C ALA A 83 5.89 -8.05 -7.91
N PRO A 84 4.64 -7.59 -8.15
CA PRO A 84 4.45 -6.28 -8.73
C PRO A 84 5.27 -5.31 -7.91
N ASP A 85 6.10 -4.51 -8.58
CA ASP A 85 6.95 -3.48 -7.99
C ASP A 85 6.19 -2.90 -6.80
N PRO A 86 6.60 -3.19 -5.54
CA PRO A 86 5.74 -3.01 -4.39
C PRO A 86 5.40 -1.54 -4.36
N GLY A 87 4.22 -1.23 -4.87
CA GLY A 87 3.82 0.15 -5.07
C GLY A 87 3.86 0.82 -3.71
N PRO A 88 4.03 2.15 -3.66
CA PRO A 88 3.84 2.85 -2.41
C PRO A 88 2.51 2.39 -1.80
N ALA A 89 2.55 1.81 -0.61
CA ALA A 89 1.34 1.31 0.01
C ALA A 89 0.42 2.51 0.26
N SER A 90 -0.80 2.45 -0.26
CA SER A 90 -1.79 3.48 0.03
C SER A 90 -2.54 3.11 1.30
N LEU A 91 -2.45 4.00 2.28
CA LEU A 91 -3.28 4.00 3.48
C LEU A 91 -4.41 5.01 3.29
N ILE A 92 -5.46 4.86 4.09
CA ILE A 92 -6.50 5.89 4.22
C ILE A 92 -6.33 6.55 5.57
N TRP A 93 -6.17 7.87 5.57
CA TRP A 93 -6.34 8.68 6.77
C TRP A 93 -7.68 9.39 6.70
N ALA A 94 -8.37 9.48 7.83
CA ALA A 94 -9.66 10.11 7.91
C ALA A 94 -9.76 11.02 9.13
N ARG A 95 -10.39 12.17 8.93
CA ARG A 95 -10.83 13.04 10.01
C ARG A 95 -12.32 12.87 10.19
N VAL A 96 -12.74 12.43 11.37
CA VAL A 96 -14.15 12.15 11.68
C VAL A 96 -14.64 13.17 12.71
N GLU A 97 -15.55 14.06 12.31
CA GLU A 97 -16.19 15.02 13.20
C GLU A 97 -17.54 14.49 13.69
N ARG A 98 -17.87 14.80 14.95
CA ARG A 98 -19.13 14.40 15.58
C ARG A 98 -19.99 15.61 15.96
N ALA A 99 -21.28 15.37 16.18
CA ALA A 99 -22.27 16.41 16.45
C ALA A 99 -22.01 17.23 17.72
N GLN A 100 -21.53 16.60 18.79
CA GLN A 100 -21.19 17.29 20.06
C GLN A 100 -19.84 18.02 20.00
N GLY A 101 -19.25 18.16 18.81
CA GLY A 101 -17.92 18.71 18.62
C GLY A 101 -16.80 17.68 18.81
N GLY A 102 -15.60 18.12 18.47
CA GLY A 102 -14.41 17.27 18.44
C GLY A 102 -14.26 16.49 17.14
N ALA A 103 -13.01 16.28 16.75
CA ALA A 103 -12.62 15.46 15.63
C ALA A 103 -11.69 14.35 16.11
N VAL A 104 -11.81 13.17 15.51
CA VAL A 104 -10.85 12.09 15.71
C VAL A 104 -10.19 11.76 14.38
N TRP A 105 -8.90 11.48 14.44
CA TRP A 105 -8.13 11.03 13.30
C TRP A 105 -8.02 9.51 13.32
N VAL A 106 -8.23 8.91 12.15
CA VAL A 106 -8.28 7.47 11.94
C VAL A 106 -7.35 7.10 10.80
N GLU A 107 -6.43 6.18 11.04
CA GLU A 107 -5.64 5.47 10.05
C GLU A 107 -6.26 4.12 9.75
N TYR A 108 -6.34 3.81 8.46
CA TYR A 108 -6.90 2.57 7.97
C TYR A 108 -6.07 1.98 6.81
N PRO A 109 -5.63 0.71 6.91
CA PRO A 109 -5.63 -0.11 8.12
C PRO A 109 -4.63 0.41 9.18
N SER A 110 -4.94 0.23 10.46
CA SER A 110 -4.00 0.51 11.57
C SER A 110 -3.30 -0.78 12.01
N ARG A 111 -1.97 -0.75 12.12
CA ARG A 111 -1.18 -1.89 12.62
C ARG A 111 -1.44 -2.19 14.09
N GLU A 112 -1.80 -1.17 14.88
CA GLU A 112 -2.04 -1.35 16.31
C GLU A 112 -3.43 -1.86 16.64
N ARG A 113 -4.41 -1.57 15.78
CA ARG A 113 -5.75 -2.14 15.92
C ARG A 113 -5.79 -3.63 15.60
N GLN A 114 -4.90 -4.08 14.72
CA GLN A 114 -4.92 -5.46 14.21
C GLN A 114 -3.95 -6.33 14.99
N THR A 115 -4.49 -7.30 15.73
CA THR A 115 -3.69 -8.26 16.50
C THR A 115 -2.90 -9.21 15.59
N TRP A 116 -3.42 -9.52 14.40
CA TRP A 116 -2.85 -10.51 13.48
C TRP A 116 -2.58 -9.92 12.10
N THR A 117 -1.45 -10.29 11.50
CA THR A 117 -0.99 -9.79 10.19
C THR A 117 -2.03 -9.99 9.08
N LEU A 118 -2.74 -11.12 9.07
CA LEU A 118 -3.75 -11.42 8.04
C LEU A 118 -4.94 -10.44 8.09
N ALA A 119 -5.34 -10.01 9.28
CA ALA A 119 -6.44 -9.05 9.43
C ALA A 119 -6.03 -7.68 8.90
N TYR A 120 -4.80 -7.25 9.18
CA TYR A 120 -4.20 -6.05 8.58
C TYR A 120 -4.16 -6.14 7.06
N GLN A 121 -3.67 -7.25 6.49
CA GLN A 121 -3.61 -7.44 5.04
C GLN A 121 -4.98 -7.40 4.37
N ARG A 122 -6.02 -7.99 5.01
CA ARG A 122 -7.39 -7.93 4.50
C ARG A 122 -7.93 -6.50 4.47
N GLU A 123 -7.59 -5.68 5.46
CA GLU A 123 -8.00 -4.28 5.51
C GLU A 123 -7.15 -3.37 4.62
N LEU A 124 -5.90 -3.73 4.35
CA LEU A 124 -5.01 -3.02 3.45
C LEU A 124 -5.52 -3.04 2.01
N TYR A 125 -6.08 -4.15 1.55
CA TYR A 125 -6.49 -4.28 0.15
C TYR A 125 -7.57 -3.25 -0.28
N PRO A 126 -8.67 -3.03 0.48
CA PRO A 126 -9.60 -1.93 0.19
C PRO A 126 -8.96 -0.53 0.20
N ALA A 127 -8.01 -0.27 1.10
CA ALA A 127 -7.28 1.01 1.12
C ALA A 127 -6.42 1.20 -0.13
N MET A 128 -5.73 0.14 -0.56
CA MET A 128 -4.97 0.12 -1.81
C MET A 128 -5.85 0.27 -3.04
N LEU A 129 -7.03 -0.38 -3.08
CA LEU A 129 -7.98 -0.23 -4.16
C LEU A 129 -8.45 1.23 -4.28
N LEU A 130 -8.85 1.85 -3.17
CA LEU A 130 -9.22 3.27 -3.18
C LEU A 130 -8.03 4.14 -3.61
N GLY A 131 -6.83 3.89 -3.08
CA GLY A 131 -5.61 4.59 -3.47
C GLY A 131 -5.32 4.52 -4.97
N ALA A 132 -5.49 3.35 -5.58
CA ALA A 132 -5.34 3.15 -7.03
C ALA A 132 -6.39 3.91 -7.86
N GLN A 133 -7.55 4.24 -7.26
CA GLN A 133 -8.57 5.08 -7.89
C GLN A 133 -8.38 6.58 -7.67
N VAL A 134 -7.42 6.98 -6.82
CA VAL A 134 -7.00 8.38 -6.62
C VAL A 134 -5.80 8.63 -7.55
N ALA A 135 -6.10 9.14 -8.74
CA ALA A 135 -5.26 9.44 -9.90
C ALA A 135 -3.77 9.06 -9.75
N PRO A 136 -3.27 8.08 -10.53
CA PRO A 136 -1.87 7.73 -10.54
C PRO A 136 -1.03 8.93 -11.00
N GLY A 137 0.18 9.04 -10.42
CA GLY A 137 1.04 10.22 -10.50
C GLY A 137 1.57 10.59 -11.89
N ASP A 138 1.28 9.76 -12.88
CA ASP A 138 1.78 9.78 -14.26
C ASP A 138 0.69 10.11 -15.31
N MET A 139 -0.60 10.12 -14.95
CA MET A 139 -1.63 10.59 -15.87
C MET A 139 -1.60 12.13 -15.97
N VAL A 140 -1.41 12.64 -17.18
CA VAL A 140 -1.63 14.07 -17.51
C VAL A 140 -3.10 14.38 -17.30
N MET A 141 -3.44 14.86 -16.10
CA MET A 141 -4.79 15.28 -15.77
C MET A 141 -5.05 16.65 -16.39
N ALA A 142 -6.10 16.74 -17.20
CA ALA A 142 -6.62 18.03 -17.61
C ALA A 142 -6.99 18.86 -16.35
N PRO A 143 -6.66 20.16 -16.31
CA PRO A 143 -7.06 21.04 -15.22
C PRO A 143 -8.56 20.90 -14.92
N GLY A 144 -8.91 20.73 -13.64
CA GLY A 144 -10.31 20.66 -13.18
C GLY A 144 -11.02 19.29 -13.26
N ARG A 145 -10.33 18.20 -13.68
CA ARG A 145 -10.92 16.85 -13.59
C ARG A 145 -10.68 16.21 -12.22
N PRO A 146 -11.73 15.71 -11.53
CA PRO A 146 -11.58 15.06 -10.24
C PRO A 146 -10.56 13.95 -10.35
N ARG A 147 -9.60 13.95 -9.42
CA ARG A 147 -8.55 12.93 -9.38
C ARG A 147 -9.06 11.59 -8.84
N VAL A 148 -10.33 11.48 -8.48
CA VAL A 148 -10.92 10.23 -8.01
C VAL A 148 -11.86 9.71 -9.09
N SER A 149 -11.65 8.48 -9.55
CA SER A 149 -12.53 7.84 -10.54
C SER A 149 -13.94 7.64 -9.95
N GLU A 150 -14.95 7.39 -10.79
CA GLU A 150 -16.31 7.07 -10.31
C GLU A 150 -16.34 5.83 -9.40
N VAL A 151 -15.51 4.83 -9.72
CA VAL A 151 -15.30 3.65 -8.89
C VAL A 151 -14.66 4.06 -7.55
N GLY A 152 -13.66 4.94 -7.58
CA GLY A 152 -13.04 5.50 -6.38
C GLY A 152 -14.02 6.26 -5.50
N LEU A 153 -14.93 7.04 -6.09
CA LEU A 153 -15.99 7.75 -5.37
C LEU A 153 -16.89 6.75 -4.65
N THR A 154 -17.31 5.68 -5.33
CA THR A 154 -18.13 4.62 -4.72
C THR A 154 -17.44 4.00 -3.50
N TYR A 155 -16.14 3.71 -3.61
CA TYR A 155 -15.34 3.22 -2.47
C TYR A 155 -15.23 4.25 -1.35
N ALA A 156 -14.96 5.51 -1.67
CA ALA A 156 -14.84 6.58 -0.69
C ALA A 156 -16.15 6.79 0.09
N MET A 157 -17.30 6.79 -0.58
CA MET A 157 -18.63 6.86 0.06
C MET A 157 -18.88 5.66 0.98
N ALA A 158 -18.50 4.45 0.56
CA ALA A 158 -18.62 3.26 1.39
C ALA A 158 -17.70 3.30 2.63
N PHE A 159 -16.48 3.81 2.46
CA PHE A 159 -15.53 4.06 3.55
C PHE A 159 -16.07 5.07 4.55
N ALA A 160 -16.59 6.21 4.07
CA ALA A 160 -17.18 7.23 4.92
C ALA A 160 -18.34 6.67 5.77
N ARG A 161 -19.28 5.92 5.15
CA ARG A 161 -20.35 5.22 5.87
C ARG A 161 -19.84 4.26 6.93
N ARG A 162 -18.79 3.50 6.62
CA ARG A 162 -18.21 2.55 7.58
C ARG A 162 -17.57 3.29 8.76
N LEU A 163 -16.78 4.32 8.51
CA LEU A 163 -16.16 5.13 9.57
C LEU A 163 -17.21 5.83 10.44
N ALA A 164 -18.28 6.36 9.82
CA ALA A 164 -19.39 6.96 10.54
C ALA A 164 -20.06 5.98 11.51
N ARG A 165 -20.26 4.73 11.10
CA ARG A 165 -20.79 3.67 11.98
C ARG A 165 -19.82 3.24 13.08
N LEU A 166 -18.51 3.23 12.80
CA LEU A 166 -17.51 2.80 13.77
C LEU A 166 -17.21 3.86 14.83
N HIS A 167 -17.31 5.14 14.47
CA HIS A 167 -16.91 6.26 15.33
C HIS A 167 -18.07 7.14 15.80
N GLY A 168 -19.29 6.87 15.31
CA GLY A 168 -20.52 7.52 15.75
C GLY A 168 -21.25 6.68 16.80
N THR A 169 -22.00 7.35 17.66
CA THR A 169 -22.95 6.72 18.58
C THR A 169 -24.31 7.39 18.42
N ALA A 170 -25.38 6.79 18.95
CA ALA A 170 -26.70 7.42 18.94
C ALA A 170 -26.70 8.78 19.66
N ALA A 171 -25.92 8.93 20.73
CA ALA A 171 -25.80 10.17 21.50
C ALA A 171 -24.89 11.22 20.81
N ASN A 172 -23.91 10.77 20.04
CA ASN A 172 -22.94 11.62 19.37
C ASN A 172 -22.66 11.12 17.95
N PRO A 173 -23.60 11.35 17.01
CA PRO A 173 -23.46 10.86 15.64
C PRO A 173 -22.33 11.60 14.92
N VAL A 174 -21.75 10.92 13.93
CA VAL A 174 -20.79 11.54 13.00
C VAL A 174 -21.54 12.48 12.08
N THR A 175 -21.01 13.68 11.87
CA THR A 175 -21.59 14.68 10.97
C THR A 175 -20.78 14.82 9.68
N ARG A 176 -19.46 14.62 9.77
CA ARG A 176 -18.53 14.82 8.67
C ARG A 176 -17.37 13.83 8.71
N VAL A 177 -17.02 13.29 7.54
CA VAL A 177 -15.84 12.45 7.33
C VAL A 177 -15.01 13.06 6.21
N GLU A 178 -13.79 13.49 6.51
CA GLU A 178 -12.81 13.89 5.50
C GLU A 178 -11.85 12.74 5.24
N LEU A 179 -11.69 12.35 3.98
CA LEU A 179 -10.86 11.22 3.59
C LEU A 179 -9.59 11.70 2.87
N TYR A 180 -8.47 11.05 3.16
CA TYR A 180 -7.18 11.24 2.52
C TYR A 180 -6.65 9.88 2.09
N SER A 181 -6.23 9.77 0.84
CA SER A 181 -5.41 8.66 0.36
C SER A 181 -3.96 9.04 0.60
N VAL A 182 -3.24 8.22 1.35
CA VAL A 182 -1.89 8.54 1.80
C VAL A 182 -0.94 7.49 1.26
N SER A 183 -0.13 7.90 0.29
CA SER A 183 0.90 7.04 -0.28
C SER A 183 2.14 7.06 0.60
N HIS A 184 2.62 5.88 0.99
CA HIS A 184 3.89 5.74 1.70
C HIS A 184 5.03 5.40 0.72
N ALA A 185 6.04 6.25 0.64
CA ALA A 185 7.20 6.00 -0.20
C ALA A 185 8.15 4.98 0.42
N ILE A 186 8.66 4.09 -0.42
CA ILE A 186 9.79 3.23 -0.06
C ILE A 186 11.02 4.11 0.19
N ARG A 187 11.71 3.85 1.30
CA ARG A 187 12.98 4.50 1.63
C ARG A 187 14.03 4.20 0.57
N MET A 188 14.70 5.25 0.12
CA MET A 188 15.86 5.15 -0.75
C MET A 188 17.11 4.74 0.06
N PRO A 189 18.12 4.11 -0.56
CA PRO A 189 19.35 3.71 0.15
C PRO A 189 20.04 4.85 0.90
N GLN A 190 19.99 6.07 0.38
CA GLN A 190 20.51 7.25 1.07
C GLN A 190 19.73 7.56 2.36
N GLN A 191 18.40 7.51 2.32
CA GLN A 191 17.54 7.74 3.48
C GLN A 191 17.79 6.69 4.57
N VAL A 192 17.96 5.41 4.18
CA VAL A 192 18.33 4.34 5.12
C VAL A 192 19.69 4.61 5.77
N ARG A 193 20.70 5.04 4.99
CA ARG A 193 22.02 5.42 5.51
C ARG A 193 21.97 6.65 6.42
N SER A 194 21.04 7.56 6.17
CA SER A 194 20.76 8.72 7.03
C SER A 194 19.87 8.39 8.23
N GLY A 195 19.63 7.10 8.53
CA GLY A 195 18.89 6.68 9.71
C GLY A 195 17.37 6.88 9.64
N TRP A 196 16.80 7.16 8.46
CA TRP A 196 15.36 7.38 8.35
C TRP A 196 14.57 6.14 8.76
N ASP A 197 13.65 6.34 9.70
CA ASP A 197 12.72 5.30 10.14
C ASP A 197 11.74 4.93 9.01
N ALA A 198 11.25 3.68 9.01
CA ALA A 198 10.27 3.23 8.02
C ALA A 198 8.95 4.02 8.12
N GLU A 199 8.61 4.53 9.29
CA GLU A 199 7.43 5.33 9.61
C GLU A 199 7.75 6.83 9.68
N ASP A 200 8.87 7.26 9.10
CA ASP A 200 9.21 8.69 9.04
C ASP A 200 8.11 9.47 8.30
N LEU A 201 7.63 10.55 8.92
CA LEU A 201 6.52 11.35 8.40
C LEU A 201 6.81 11.89 6.99
N ARG A 202 8.07 12.12 6.63
CA ARG A 202 8.49 12.59 5.29
C ARG A 202 8.21 11.60 4.18
N LEU A 203 7.96 10.34 4.51
CA LEU A 203 7.65 9.29 3.54
C LEU A 203 6.16 9.26 3.16
N TYR A 204 5.32 10.09 3.78
CA TYR A 204 3.87 10.07 3.57
C TYR A 204 3.41 11.23 2.68
N PHE A 205 2.62 10.90 1.65
CA PHE A 205 2.14 11.84 0.65
C PHE A 205 0.61 11.79 0.61
N PRO A 206 -0.09 12.66 1.36
CA PRO A 206 -1.53 12.67 1.41
C PRO A 206 -2.14 13.35 0.18
N ALA A 207 -3.25 12.80 -0.29
CA ALA A 207 -4.11 13.37 -1.32
C ALA A 207 -5.55 13.39 -0.81
N SER A 208 -6.18 14.56 -0.79
CA SER A 208 -7.56 14.70 -0.31
C SER A 208 -8.52 13.95 -1.24
N VAL A 209 -9.27 12.99 -0.72
CA VAL A 209 -10.30 12.23 -1.46
C VAL A 209 -11.65 12.94 -1.38
N GLY A 210 -11.85 13.83 -0.41
CA GLY A 210 -13.05 14.63 -0.29
C GLY A 210 -13.64 14.63 1.11
N THR A 211 -14.77 15.31 1.24
CA THR A 211 -15.55 15.39 2.46
C THR A 211 -16.92 14.75 2.24
N TYR A 212 -17.37 13.93 3.18
CA TYR A 212 -18.60 13.15 3.11
C TYR A 212 -19.44 13.31 4.38
N SER A 213 -20.75 13.13 4.26
CA SER A 213 -21.67 12.94 5.39
C SER A 213 -21.54 11.54 5.99
N ALA A 214 -22.27 11.27 7.08
CA ALA A 214 -22.33 9.94 7.69
C ALA A 214 -22.92 8.86 6.76
N GLU A 215 -23.80 9.26 5.84
CA GLU A 215 -24.42 8.42 4.81
C GLU A 215 -23.48 8.25 3.59
N GLY A 216 -22.31 8.90 3.63
CA GLY A 216 -21.33 8.88 2.56
C GLY A 216 -21.71 9.79 1.40
N VAL A 217 -22.58 10.79 1.60
CA VAL A 217 -22.91 11.77 0.54
C VAL A 217 -21.79 12.81 0.49
N PRO A 218 -21.21 13.14 -0.68
CA PRO A 218 -20.21 14.20 -0.79
C PRO A 218 -20.77 15.56 -0.34
N LEU A 219 -20.05 16.26 0.53
CA LEU A 219 -20.45 17.58 1.09
C LEU A 219 -19.81 18.78 0.37
N GLY A 220 -19.07 18.54 -0.72
CA GLY A 220 -18.41 19.58 -1.52
C GLY A 220 -18.59 19.35 -3.02
N ALA A 221 -18.19 20.33 -3.84
CA ALA A 221 -18.23 20.19 -5.29
C ALA A 221 -17.38 18.99 -5.74
N ALA A 222 -17.96 18.08 -6.53
CA ALA A 222 -17.23 16.92 -7.03
C ALA A 222 -15.92 17.31 -7.76
N ALA A 223 -15.88 18.49 -8.37
CA ALA A 223 -14.72 19.05 -9.04
C ALA A 223 -13.53 19.41 -8.12
N SER A 224 -13.69 19.46 -6.79
CA SER A 224 -12.57 19.72 -5.86
C SER A 224 -11.95 18.44 -5.28
N ILE A 225 -12.59 17.29 -5.51
CA ILE A 225 -12.15 15.98 -5.03
C ILE A 225 -10.81 15.58 -5.68
N GLY A 226 -9.80 15.31 -4.86
CA GLY A 226 -8.50 14.86 -5.33
C GLY A 226 -7.52 15.97 -5.76
N HIS A 227 -7.95 17.23 -5.80
CA HIS A 227 -7.11 18.35 -6.25
C HIS A 227 -6.24 18.95 -5.14
N ASP A 228 -6.68 18.86 -3.89
CA ASP A 228 -5.95 19.38 -2.74
C ASP A 228 -4.83 18.41 -2.32
N ARG A 229 -3.58 18.80 -2.59
CA ARG A 229 -2.35 18.15 -2.10
C ARG A 229 -1.80 18.96 -0.95
N ARG A 230 -2.38 18.77 0.24
CA ARG A 230 -1.80 19.32 1.46
C ARG A 230 -0.42 18.72 1.69
N GLY A 231 0.51 19.55 2.13
CA GLY A 231 1.79 19.04 2.61
C GLY A 231 1.57 18.16 3.83
N ILE A 232 2.39 17.12 4.00
CA ILE A 232 2.27 16.22 5.14
C ILE A 232 2.41 16.96 6.49
N LEU A 233 3.23 18.01 6.54
CA LEU A 233 3.40 18.85 7.74
C LEU A 233 2.15 19.68 8.06
N GLU A 234 1.44 20.17 7.06
CA GLU A 234 0.17 20.90 7.25
C GLU A 234 -0.91 19.96 7.77
N LEU A 235 -0.98 18.74 7.20
CA LEU A 235 -1.91 17.72 7.66
C LEU A 235 -1.60 17.29 9.11
N ALA A 236 -0.33 17.08 9.44
CA ALA A 236 0.11 16.77 10.80
C ALA A 236 -0.20 17.91 11.78
N GLU A 237 0.03 19.17 11.39
CA GLU A 237 -0.36 20.33 12.19
C GLU A 237 -1.86 20.31 12.51
N ARG A 238 -2.70 20.10 11.49
CA ARG A 238 -4.15 20.02 11.68
C ARG A 238 -4.53 18.89 12.63
N MET A 239 -3.91 17.72 12.48
CA MET A 239 -4.10 16.59 13.38
C MET A 239 -3.77 16.95 14.82
N LEU A 240 -2.62 17.60 15.05
CA LEU A 240 -2.19 18.00 16.39
C LEU A 240 -3.09 19.08 17.00
N ARG A 241 -3.62 20.01 16.19
CA ARG A 241 -4.60 21.00 16.65
C ARG A 241 -5.91 20.34 17.09
N ASP A 242 -6.45 19.40 16.30
CA ASP A 242 -7.67 18.67 16.66
C ASP A 242 -7.47 17.86 17.95
N VAL A 243 -6.28 17.26 18.10
CA VAL A 243 -5.88 16.52 19.31
C VAL A 243 -5.80 17.44 20.53
N GLY A 244 -5.13 18.59 20.41
CA GLY A 244 -5.04 19.57 21.49
C GLY A 244 -6.41 20.14 21.88
N ALA A 245 -7.28 20.38 20.90
CA ALA A 245 -8.65 20.85 21.14
C ALA A 245 -9.53 19.84 21.88
N SER A 246 -9.22 18.54 21.78
CA SER A 246 -9.96 17.50 22.50
C SER A 246 -9.69 17.49 24.01
N GLY A 247 -8.56 18.07 24.45
CA GLY A 247 -8.10 18.02 25.84
C GLY A 247 -7.78 16.61 26.37
N ALA A 248 -7.85 15.58 25.52
CA ALA A 248 -7.61 14.21 25.93
C ALA A 248 -6.10 14.00 26.19
N PRO A 249 -5.73 13.35 27.32
CA PRO A 249 -4.35 12.92 27.56
C PRO A 249 -3.80 12.12 26.39
N LEU A 250 -2.50 12.27 26.10
CA LEU A 250 -1.80 11.50 25.05
C LEU A 250 -2.03 9.99 25.15
N GLN A 251 -2.11 9.45 26.36
CA GLN A 251 -2.36 8.03 26.64
C GLN A 251 -3.80 7.58 26.36
N GLN A 252 -4.74 8.52 26.30
CA GLN A 252 -6.14 8.28 25.95
C GLN A 252 -6.45 8.60 24.48
N GLN A 253 -5.44 8.99 23.70
CA GLN A 253 -5.63 9.19 22.27
C GLN A 253 -6.02 7.88 21.60
N SER A 254 -6.97 7.98 20.66
CA SER A 254 -7.51 6.81 19.99
C SER A 254 -6.38 5.94 19.41
N PRO A 255 -6.42 4.61 19.57
CA PRO A 255 -5.50 3.67 18.90
C PRO A 255 -5.55 3.80 17.36
N ASP A 256 -6.52 4.56 16.87
CA ASP A 256 -6.79 4.81 15.48
C ASP A 256 -6.01 5.98 14.91
N MET A 257 -5.41 6.84 15.74
CA MET A 257 -4.59 7.94 15.21
C MET A 257 -3.42 7.37 14.38
N PRO A 258 -3.03 8.01 13.26
CA PRO A 258 -1.89 7.58 12.47
C PRO A 258 -0.66 7.25 13.31
N GLY A 259 -0.09 6.06 13.09
CA GLY A 259 1.00 5.53 13.92
C GLY A 259 2.22 6.45 13.93
N THR A 260 2.51 7.04 12.77
CA THR A 260 3.57 8.04 12.57
C THR A 260 3.44 9.23 13.49
N LEU A 261 2.22 9.76 13.64
CA LEU A 261 1.94 10.94 14.46
C LEU A 261 1.97 10.58 15.95
N ARG A 262 1.42 9.43 16.34
CA ARG A 262 1.50 8.96 17.73
C ARG A 262 2.94 8.74 18.17
N ARG A 263 3.77 8.18 17.30
CA ARG A 263 5.20 8.04 17.55
C ARG A 263 5.88 9.40 17.68
N LEU A 264 5.61 10.33 16.77
CA LEU A 264 6.13 11.70 16.85
C LEU A 264 5.76 12.35 18.19
N LEU A 265 4.50 12.21 18.62
CA LEU A 265 4.02 12.75 19.89
C LEU A 265 4.62 12.09 21.13
N ARG A 266 4.98 10.81 21.04
CA ARG A 266 5.68 10.11 22.13
C ARG A 266 7.11 10.62 22.30
N GLU A 267 7.78 10.90 21.19
CA GLU A 267 9.15 11.41 21.17
C GLU A 267 9.21 12.92 21.48
N TYR A 268 8.20 13.68 21.06
CA TYR A 268 8.13 15.14 21.18
C TYR A 268 6.77 15.58 21.79
N PRO A 269 6.51 15.27 23.07
CA PRO A 269 5.23 15.57 23.73
C PRO A 269 4.93 17.07 23.78
N GLU A 270 5.95 17.92 23.75
CA GLU A 270 5.83 19.38 23.71
C GLU A 270 5.05 19.87 22.50
N LEU A 271 4.95 19.10 21.41
CA LEU A 271 4.18 19.49 20.22
C LEU A 271 2.68 19.72 20.50
N THR A 272 2.16 19.14 21.58
CA THR A 272 0.78 19.42 22.05
C THR A 272 0.66 20.58 23.02
N ALA A 273 1.76 21.04 23.60
CA ALA A 273 1.76 22.16 24.53
C ALA A 273 1.64 23.50 23.79
N ALA A 274 1.10 24.51 24.49
CA ALA A 274 1.16 25.91 24.05
C ALA A 274 2.63 26.26 23.79
N GLY A 275 2.96 26.51 22.52
CA GLY A 275 4.34 26.57 22.05
C GLY A 275 5.14 27.76 22.59
N ASP A 276 6.43 27.76 22.27
CA ASP A 276 7.41 28.83 22.53
C ASP A 276 7.23 30.07 21.62
N GLY A 277 6.04 30.25 21.04
CA GLY A 277 5.75 31.28 20.04
C GLY A 277 6.04 30.89 18.59
N ARG A 278 6.75 29.78 18.33
CA ARG A 278 6.95 29.31 16.95
C ARG A 278 5.69 28.67 16.37
N PRO A 279 5.43 28.82 15.05
CA PRO A 279 4.34 28.11 14.37
C PRO A 279 4.43 26.59 14.58
N LEU A 280 3.30 25.93 14.82
CA LEU A 280 3.26 24.49 15.08
C LEU A 280 3.85 23.68 13.91
N GLN A 281 3.60 24.10 12.66
CA GLN A 281 4.19 23.47 11.47
C GLN A 281 5.74 23.47 11.49
N GLU A 282 6.36 24.58 11.90
CA GLU A 282 7.81 24.72 11.99
C GLU A 282 8.39 23.81 13.08
N ARG A 283 7.68 23.70 14.21
CA ARG A 283 8.04 22.82 15.32
C ARG A 283 7.97 21.35 14.92
N ILE A 284 6.91 20.94 14.20
CA ILE A 284 6.79 19.59 13.63
C ILE A 284 7.94 19.33 12.65
N GLY A 285 8.20 20.28 11.74
CA GLY A 285 9.30 20.17 10.79
C GLY A 285 10.64 19.96 11.49
N SER A 286 10.92 20.75 12.52
CA SER A 286 12.15 20.64 13.32
C SER A 286 12.27 19.28 14.01
N ALA A 287 11.19 18.79 14.64
CA ALA A 287 11.16 17.49 15.32
C ALA A 287 11.35 16.30 14.35
N VAL A 288 10.87 16.43 13.12
CA VAL A 288 11.07 15.42 12.08
C VAL A 288 12.52 15.43 11.58
N MET A 289 13.14 16.60 11.42
CA MET A 289 14.52 16.72 10.94
C MET A 289 15.58 16.41 12.00
N SER A 290 15.30 16.65 13.28
CA SER A 290 16.25 16.36 14.37
C SER A 290 16.62 14.87 14.48
N ARG A 291 15.80 13.98 13.92
CA ARG A 291 16.10 12.54 13.82
C ARG A 291 17.29 12.22 12.90
N ASP A 292 17.62 13.11 11.96
CA ASP A 292 18.74 12.87 11.04
C ASP A 292 20.12 13.00 11.71
N VAL A 293 20.17 13.58 12.93
CA VAL A 293 21.42 13.94 13.62
C VAL A 293 21.83 12.93 14.70
N ASN A 294 20.89 12.09 15.17
CA ASN A 294 21.13 11.08 16.20
C ASN A 294 20.95 9.66 15.60
N PRO A 295 22.01 9.08 14.99
CA PRO A 295 21.98 7.72 14.47
C PRO A 295 21.89 6.65 15.57
#